data_AF-A0AB39SQX1-F1
#
_entry.id   AF-A0AB39SQX1-F1
#
_cell.length_a   1.000
_cell.length_b   1.000
_cell.length_c   1.000
_cell.angle_alpha   90.00
_cell.angle_beta   90.00
_cell.angle_gamma   90.00
#
_symmetry.space_group_name_H-M   'P 1'
#
loop_
_entity.id
_entity.type
_entity.pdbx_description
1 polymer ?
#
loop_
_entity_poly.entity_id
_entity_poly.type
_entity_poly.pdbx_seq_one_letter_code
_entity_poly.pdbx_strand_id
1 'polypeptide(L)'
;MPEIRDSALRGDCANCFGLCCVALPFAKSADFAVNKSSAEPCRNLQEDFRCGIHTRLRPSGFQGCTVYDCFGAGQQVSQVTFGGVSWREAPETARQMYEVFPVVRQLHELLRYLTEALALRTARPVHGELRAALARVEELTGATPDALEKLDVAAVRAEVNPLLLRTSELVRATAGGRPKSRRGADLIGKRLRGAKLRGTDLRGALLIAADLTGADLSLADLIGADLRDADLSGADLTGALFLTQPQLNSARGNAATRLPEGFDRPAHWTA
;
A
#
# COMPACT_ATOMS: atom_id res chain seq x y z
N MET A 1 7.07 15.56 17.35
CA MET A 1 7.33 14.65 16.21
C MET A 1 6.46 15.13 15.07
N PRO A 2 6.88 15.13 13.78
CA PRO A 2 6.16 15.86 12.75
C PRO A 2 4.89 15.10 12.34
N GLU A 3 3.83 15.22 13.16
CA GLU A 3 2.49 14.67 12.97
C GLU A 3 1.70 15.29 11.80
N ILE A 4 2.33 16.17 11.01
CA ILE A 4 1.66 16.95 9.95
C ILE A 4 2.01 16.43 8.54
N ARG A 5 2.99 15.51 8.38
CA ARG A 5 3.36 14.96 7.05
C ARG A 5 2.67 13.63 6.68
N ASP A 6 1.94 13.00 7.60
CA ASP A 6 1.35 11.66 7.38
C ASP A 6 -0.07 11.71 6.76
N SER A 7 -0.79 12.84 6.87
CA SER A 7 -2.14 12.97 6.32
C SER A 7 -2.17 12.98 4.78
N ALA A 8 -1.14 13.54 4.14
CA ALA A 8 -1.04 13.63 2.68
C ALA A 8 -0.82 12.25 2.01
N LEU A 9 -0.29 11.28 2.76
CA LEU A 9 -0.02 9.91 2.28
C LEU A 9 -1.11 8.90 2.71
N ARG A 10 -2.22 9.40 3.25
CA ARG A 10 -3.44 8.62 3.51
C ARG A 10 -4.50 8.99 2.48
N GLY A 11 -5.23 8.02 1.95
CA GLY A 11 -6.33 8.30 1.03
C GLY A 11 -7.40 9.21 1.65
N ASP A 12 -7.65 10.35 1.02
CA ASP A 12 -8.77 11.24 1.37
C ASP A 12 -9.76 11.30 0.20
N CYS A 13 -10.77 10.43 0.27
CA CYS A 13 -11.78 10.34 -0.77
C CYS A 13 -12.67 11.59 -0.86
N ALA A 14 -12.71 12.45 0.16
CA ALA A 14 -13.50 13.68 0.10
C ALA A 14 -12.84 14.76 -0.79
N ASN A 15 -11.53 14.66 -0.99
CA ASN A 15 -10.75 15.55 -1.85
C ASN A 15 -10.34 14.87 -3.18
N CYS A 16 -10.96 13.74 -3.53
CA CYS A 16 -10.65 12.97 -4.74
C CYS A 16 -11.84 12.93 -5.70
N PHE A 17 -11.58 12.83 -7.00
CA PHE A 17 -12.60 12.64 -8.04
C PHE A 17 -12.99 11.17 -8.24
N GLY A 18 -12.89 10.34 -7.18
CA GLY A 18 -13.27 8.94 -7.22
C GLY A 18 -12.41 8.11 -8.19
N LEU A 19 -11.13 8.49 -8.37
CA LEU A 19 -10.26 7.96 -9.43
C LEU A 19 -10.09 6.44 -9.36
N CYS A 20 -9.99 5.83 -8.17
CA CYS A 20 -9.95 4.37 -8.04
C CYS A 20 -11.25 3.68 -8.49
N CYS A 21 -12.39 4.38 -8.43
CA CYS A 21 -13.69 3.86 -8.87
C CYS A 21 -13.94 4.02 -10.37
N VAL A 22 -13.22 4.91 -11.07
CA VAL A 22 -13.41 5.16 -12.51
C VAL A 22 -12.21 4.71 -13.35
N ALA A 23 -10.98 5.04 -12.96
CA ALA A 23 -9.78 4.79 -13.75
C ALA A 23 -9.37 3.32 -13.78
N LEU A 24 -9.62 2.56 -12.72
CA LEU A 24 -9.13 1.18 -12.61
C LEU A 24 -10.19 0.17 -13.07
N PRO A 25 -9.84 -0.81 -13.93
CA PRO A 25 -10.74 -1.90 -14.28
C PRO A 25 -10.79 -2.94 -13.16
N PHE A 26 -11.87 -3.72 -13.13
CA PHE A 26 -11.92 -4.97 -12.36
C PHE A 26 -12.85 -5.99 -13.03
N ALA A 27 -12.49 -7.26 -12.92
CA ALA A 27 -13.30 -8.37 -13.40
C ALA A 27 -14.10 -9.00 -12.26
N LYS A 28 -15.27 -9.55 -12.58
CA LYS A 28 -16.11 -10.29 -11.65
C LYS A 28 -15.32 -11.49 -11.11
N SER A 29 -15.18 -11.54 -9.80
CA SER A 29 -14.39 -12.55 -9.07
C SER A 29 -14.91 -12.68 -7.63
N ALA A 30 -14.18 -13.39 -6.78
CA ALA A 30 -14.44 -13.37 -5.33
C ALA A 30 -14.27 -11.97 -4.72
N ASP A 31 -13.46 -11.10 -5.33
CA ASP A 31 -13.18 -9.75 -4.85
C ASP A 31 -14.20 -8.71 -5.34
N PHE A 32 -14.84 -8.96 -6.49
CA PHE A 32 -15.77 -8.03 -7.15
C PHE A 32 -16.99 -8.76 -7.71
N ALA A 33 -18.19 -8.36 -7.31
CA ALA A 33 -19.45 -8.97 -7.74
C ALA A 33 -19.80 -8.72 -9.21
N VAL A 34 -19.19 -7.72 -9.83
CA VAL A 34 -19.48 -7.25 -11.19
C VAL A 34 -18.18 -6.97 -11.95
N ASN A 35 -18.26 -6.94 -13.28
CA ASN A 35 -17.19 -6.43 -14.13
C ASN A 35 -17.31 -4.91 -14.26
N LYS A 36 -16.17 -4.25 -14.50
CA LYS A 36 -16.10 -2.84 -14.88
C LYS A 36 -14.87 -2.62 -15.75
N SER A 37 -15.05 -1.93 -16.88
CA SER A 37 -13.94 -1.54 -17.74
C SER A 37 -13.13 -0.39 -17.12
N SER A 38 -11.94 -0.14 -17.67
CA SER A 38 -11.22 1.10 -17.38
C SER A 38 -12.02 2.29 -17.92
N ALA A 39 -11.93 3.46 -17.26
CA ALA A 39 -12.67 4.68 -17.58
C ALA A 39 -14.21 4.60 -17.48
N GLU A 40 -14.77 3.44 -17.12
CA GLU A 40 -16.19 3.29 -16.77
C GLU A 40 -16.37 3.58 -15.27
N PRO A 41 -17.23 4.53 -14.85
CA PRO A 41 -17.49 4.78 -13.44
C PRO A 41 -18.12 3.58 -12.75
N CYS A 42 -17.64 3.21 -11.56
CA CYS A 42 -18.27 2.18 -10.75
C CYS A 42 -19.72 2.58 -10.46
N ARG A 43 -20.66 1.62 -10.55
CA ARG A 43 -22.08 1.86 -10.30
C ARG A 43 -22.43 2.41 -8.91
N ASN A 44 -21.50 2.31 -7.96
CA ASN A 44 -21.66 2.81 -6.61
C ASN A 44 -20.98 4.19 -6.41
N LEU A 45 -20.37 4.76 -7.45
CA LEU A 45 -19.76 6.08 -7.41
C LEU A 45 -20.87 7.14 -7.46
N GLN A 46 -20.94 7.97 -6.43
CA GLN A 46 -21.94 9.02 -6.29
C GLN A 46 -21.57 10.28 -7.10
N GLU A 47 -22.45 11.26 -7.10
CA GLU A 47 -22.23 12.54 -7.79
C GLU A 47 -21.08 13.35 -7.20
N ASP A 48 -20.89 13.25 -5.89
CA ASP A 48 -19.82 13.87 -5.13
C ASP A 48 -18.50 13.05 -5.13
N PHE A 49 -18.38 12.09 -6.05
CA PHE A 49 -17.24 11.19 -6.20
C PHE A 49 -16.96 10.22 -5.04
N ARG A 50 -17.84 10.13 -4.03
CA ARG A 50 -17.70 9.15 -2.95
C ARG A 50 -18.35 7.82 -3.30
N CYS A 51 -17.91 6.77 -2.63
CA CYS A 51 -18.50 5.44 -2.78
C CYS A 51 -19.73 5.31 -1.87
N GLY A 52 -20.93 5.17 -2.47
CA GLY A 52 -22.20 5.07 -1.75
C GLY A 52 -22.38 3.78 -0.92
N ILE A 53 -21.42 2.86 -0.97
CA ILE A 53 -21.42 1.61 -0.20
C ILE A 53 -20.12 1.40 0.60
N HIS A 54 -19.31 2.45 0.79
CA HIS A 54 -17.96 2.33 1.38
C HIS A 54 -17.93 1.54 2.70
N THR A 55 -18.91 1.78 3.57
CA THR A 55 -19.04 1.12 4.90
C THR A 55 -19.48 -0.34 4.83
N ARG A 56 -19.92 -0.81 3.66
CA ARG A 56 -20.48 -2.15 3.44
C ARG A 56 -19.91 -2.84 2.19
N LEU A 57 -18.68 -2.48 1.79
CA LEU A 57 -18.03 -3.03 0.58
C LEU A 57 -17.96 -4.57 0.58
N ARG A 58 -17.43 -5.18 1.65
CA ARG A 58 -17.32 -6.65 1.78
C ARG A 58 -18.67 -7.38 1.64
N PRO A 59 -19.70 -7.10 2.46
CA PRO A 59 -20.99 -7.78 2.32
C PRO A 59 -21.71 -7.45 1.00
N SER A 60 -21.33 -6.38 0.31
CA SER A 60 -21.85 -6.03 -1.02
C SER A 60 -21.07 -6.66 -2.18
N GLY A 61 -20.07 -7.50 -1.90
CA GLY A 61 -19.24 -8.17 -2.92
C GLY A 61 -18.17 -7.28 -3.56
N PHE A 62 -17.67 -6.28 -2.84
CA PHE A 62 -16.58 -5.39 -3.26
C PHE A 62 -15.37 -5.49 -2.31
N GLN A 63 -15.02 -6.70 -1.87
CA GLN A 63 -13.84 -6.97 -1.04
C GLN A 63 -12.57 -6.36 -1.65
N GLY A 64 -12.42 -6.42 -2.97
CA GLY A 64 -11.26 -5.89 -3.68
C GLY A 64 -11.00 -4.41 -3.41
N CYS A 65 -12.07 -3.61 -3.20
CA CYS A 65 -11.94 -2.20 -2.82
C CYS A 65 -11.38 -2.02 -1.40
N THR A 66 -11.58 -2.98 -0.50
CA THR A 66 -11.08 -2.90 0.89
C THR A 66 -9.60 -3.25 1.02
N VAL A 67 -9.02 -3.90 0.00
CA VAL A 67 -7.61 -4.29 -0.07
C VAL A 67 -6.83 -3.38 -1.03
N TYR A 68 -7.38 -2.21 -1.35
CA TYR A 68 -6.76 -1.20 -2.18
C TYR A 68 -6.52 0.07 -1.37
N ASP A 69 -5.35 0.69 -1.57
CA ASP A 69 -5.05 2.03 -1.07
C ASP A 69 -4.29 2.82 -2.16
N CYS A 70 -4.67 4.08 -2.33
CA CYS A 70 -4.02 5.01 -3.23
C CYS A 70 -2.88 5.78 -2.56
N PHE A 71 -2.70 5.66 -1.24
CA PHE A 71 -1.69 6.35 -0.44
C PHE A 71 -1.73 7.88 -0.64
N GLY A 72 -2.94 8.40 -0.83
CA GLY A 72 -3.17 9.82 -1.05
C GLY A 72 -3.02 10.32 -2.50
N ALA A 73 -2.70 9.42 -3.45
CA ALA A 73 -2.57 9.82 -4.84
C ALA A 73 -3.86 10.34 -5.48
N GLY A 74 -5.02 9.89 -4.97
CA GLY A 74 -6.31 10.34 -5.45
C GLY A 74 -6.49 11.85 -5.28
N GLN A 75 -6.30 12.35 -4.05
CA GLN A 75 -6.39 13.78 -3.79
C GLN A 75 -5.24 14.58 -4.42
N GLN A 76 -4.05 14.00 -4.56
CA GLN A 76 -2.94 14.65 -5.26
C GLN A 76 -3.32 14.93 -6.72
N VAL A 77 -3.79 13.91 -7.45
CA VAL A 77 -4.18 14.07 -8.84
C VAL A 77 -5.34 15.05 -8.97
N SER A 78 -6.35 14.92 -8.12
CA SER A 78 -7.55 15.76 -8.19
C SER A 78 -7.28 17.23 -7.87
N GLN A 79 -6.63 17.51 -6.74
CA GLN A 79 -6.51 18.87 -6.23
C GLN A 79 -5.25 19.59 -6.74
N VAL A 80 -4.15 18.86 -6.92
CA VAL A 80 -2.86 19.44 -7.28
C VAL A 80 -2.59 19.31 -8.77
N THR A 81 -2.57 18.08 -9.30
CA THR A 81 -2.18 17.84 -10.69
C THR A 81 -3.17 18.43 -11.71
N PHE A 82 -4.47 18.39 -11.42
CA PHE A 82 -5.53 18.94 -12.27
C PHE A 82 -6.24 20.15 -11.65
N GLY A 83 -5.66 20.74 -10.60
CA GLY A 83 -6.10 22.04 -10.07
C GLY A 83 -7.54 22.11 -9.59
N GLY A 84 -8.13 20.99 -9.14
CA GLY A 84 -9.49 20.96 -8.61
C GLY A 84 -10.59 20.84 -9.67
N VAL A 85 -10.26 20.74 -10.97
CA VAL A 85 -11.23 20.53 -12.04
C VAL A 85 -11.41 19.03 -12.30
N SER A 86 -12.63 18.51 -12.15
CA SER A 86 -12.89 17.08 -12.28
C SER A 86 -13.04 16.60 -13.73
N TRP A 87 -12.89 15.29 -13.94
CA TRP A 87 -13.17 14.63 -15.23
C TRP A 87 -14.64 14.74 -15.67
N ARG A 88 -15.56 15.13 -14.78
CA ARG A 88 -16.96 15.43 -15.13
C ARG A 88 -17.13 16.85 -15.65
N GLU A 89 -16.38 17.79 -15.08
CA GLU A 89 -16.40 19.21 -15.47
C GLU A 89 -15.61 19.46 -16.76
N ALA A 90 -14.50 18.74 -16.95
CA ALA A 90 -13.63 18.82 -18.13
C ALA A 90 -13.39 17.41 -18.74
N PRO A 91 -14.38 16.81 -19.42
CA PRO A 91 -14.28 15.44 -19.95
C PRO A 91 -13.09 15.17 -20.87
N GLU A 92 -12.58 16.19 -21.56
CA GLU A 92 -11.39 16.13 -22.41
C GLU A 92 -10.11 15.76 -21.64
N THR A 93 -10.06 16.03 -20.33
CA THR A 93 -8.92 15.71 -19.46
C THR A 93 -9.02 14.32 -18.82
N ALA A 94 -10.19 13.67 -18.91
CA ALA A 94 -10.49 12.42 -18.19
C ALA A 94 -9.49 11.30 -18.49
N ARG A 95 -9.15 11.08 -19.77
CA ARG A 95 -8.17 10.07 -20.19
C ARG A 95 -6.83 10.27 -19.47
N GLN A 96 -6.33 11.50 -19.49
CA GLN A 96 -5.05 11.83 -18.90
C GLN A 96 -5.09 11.66 -17.37
N MET A 97 -6.16 12.07 -16.69
CA MET A 97 -6.33 11.81 -15.25
C MET A 97 -6.24 10.32 -14.93
N TYR A 98 -6.88 9.47 -15.73
CA TYR A 98 -6.91 8.02 -15.50
C TYR A 98 -5.57 7.35 -15.74
N GLU A 99 -4.75 7.88 -16.65
CA GLU A 99 -3.40 7.37 -16.93
C GLU A 99 -2.37 7.87 -15.91
N VAL A 100 -2.49 9.14 -15.48
CA VAL A 100 -1.62 9.74 -14.45
C VAL A 100 -1.86 9.12 -13.07
N PHE A 101 -3.11 8.76 -12.74
CA PHE A 101 -3.44 8.25 -11.40
C PHE A 101 -2.64 7.01 -10.96
N PRO A 102 -2.52 5.93 -11.76
CA PRO A 102 -1.68 4.79 -11.41
C PRO A 102 -0.19 5.14 -11.23
N VAL A 103 0.33 6.11 -11.99
CA VAL A 103 1.71 6.60 -11.86
C VAL A 103 1.89 7.29 -10.51
N VAL A 104 1.02 8.25 -10.19
CA VAL A 104 1.08 9.00 -8.92
C VAL A 104 0.85 8.07 -7.72
N ARG A 105 -0.02 7.06 -7.83
CA ARG A 105 -0.20 6.04 -6.78
C ARG A 105 1.10 5.31 -6.48
N GLN A 106 1.88 4.97 -7.50
CA GLN A 106 3.17 4.31 -7.30
C GLN A 106 4.20 5.26 -6.69
N LEU A 107 4.23 6.52 -7.08
CA LEU A 107 5.10 7.53 -6.44
C LEU A 107 4.74 7.71 -4.95
N HIS A 108 3.45 7.81 -4.63
CA HIS A 108 2.97 7.93 -3.25
C HIS A 108 3.29 6.71 -2.38
N GLU A 109 3.23 5.50 -2.96
CA GLU A 109 3.70 4.29 -2.29
C GLU A 109 5.20 4.38 -1.94
N LEU A 110 6.03 4.89 -2.86
CA LEU A 110 7.45 5.13 -2.59
C LEU A 110 7.66 6.19 -1.51
N LEU A 111 6.89 7.29 -1.53
CA LEU A 111 6.90 8.31 -0.47
C LEU A 111 6.57 7.69 0.89
N ARG A 112 5.59 6.78 0.95
CA ARG A 112 5.22 6.09 2.19
C ARG A 112 6.38 5.25 2.73
N TYR A 113 7.05 4.46 1.88
CA TYR A 113 8.19 3.64 2.28
C TYR A 113 9.39 4.49 2.70
N LEU A 114 9.71 5.56 1.96
CA LEU A 114 10.81 6.47 2.29
C LEU A 114 10.54 7.21 3.61
N THR A 115 9.30 7.61 3.85
CA THR A 115 8.87 8.26 5.10
C THR A 115 9.01 7.30 6.28
N GLU A 116 8.59 6.04 6.14
CA GLU A 116 8.82 5.01 7.17
C GLU A 116 10.31 4.81 7.41
N ALA A 117 11.11 4.66 6.35
CA ALA A 117 12.56 4.48 6.45
C ALA A 117 13.25 5.61 7.23
N LEU A 118 12.82 6.86 7.03
CA LEU A 118 13.33 8.02 7.74
C LEU A 118 12.90 8.07 9.22
N ALA A 119 11.77 7.46 9.58
CA ALA A 119 11.33 7.35 10.97
C ALA A 119 12.15 6.32 11.77
N LEU A 120 12.77 5.35 11.09
CA LEU A 120 13.55 4.29 11.73
C LEU A 120 14.91 4.80 12.20
N ARG A 121 15.13 4.82 13.52
CA ARG A 121 16.42 5.25 14.11
C ARG A 121 17.61 4.40 13.65
N THR A 122 17.41 3.11 13.43
CA THR A 122 18.45 2.18 12.96
C THR A 122 18.89 2.49 11.53
N ALA A 123 18.06 3.16 10.74
CA ALA A 123 18.36 3.57 9.37
C ALA A 123 19.15 4.89 9.26
N ARG A 124 19.51 5.52 10.39
CA ARG A 124 20.29 6.77 10.43
C ARG A 124 21.50 6.81 9.47
N PRO A 125 22.30 5.73 9.33
CA PRO A 125 23.43 5.72 8.40
C PRO A 125 23.07 6.02 6.93
N VAL A 126 21.82 5.77 6.52
CA VAL A 126 21.33 5.99 5.15
C VAL A 126 20.32 7.14 5.04
N HIS A 127 20.08 7.89 6.13
CA HIS A 127 19.09 8.99 6.13
C HIS A 127 19.40 10.10 5.13
N GLY A 128 20.68 10.39 4.84
CA GLY A 128 21.03 11.39 3.83
C GLY A 128 20.51 11.01 2.44
N GLU A 129 20.79 9.78 2.02
CA GLU A 129 20.35 9.23 0.73
C GLU A 129 18.82 9.08 0.68
N LEU A 130 18.19 8.63 1.78
CA LEU A 130 16.74 8.54 1.89
C LEU A 130 16.04 9.90 1.75
N ARG A 131 16.59 10.98 2.34
CA ARG A 131 16.02 12.33 2.18
C ARG A 131 16.14 12.83 0.75
N ALA A 132 17.27 12.56 0.09
CA ALA A 132 17.46 12.92 -1.31
C ALA A 132 16.45 12.18 -2.21
N ALA A 133 16.27 10.87 -1.98
CA ALA A 133 15.26 10.08 -2.69
C ALA A 133 13.84 10.56 -2.41
N LEU A 134 13.51 10.88 -1.15
CA LEU A 134 12.18 11.42 -0.78
C LEU A 134 11.92 12.74 -1.53
N ALA A 135 12.84 13.70 -1.46
CA ALA A 135 12.70 14.98 -2.14
C ALA A 135 12.54 14.83 -3.66
N ARG A 136 13.28 13.88 -4.27
CA ARG A 136 13.16 13.58 -5.70
C ARG A 136 11.78 13.02 -6.06
N VAL A 137 11.25 12.09 -5.26
CA VAL A 137 9.91 11.54 -5.49
C VAL A 137 8.83 12.59 -5.23
N GLU A 138 8.99 13.45 -4.22
CA GLU A 138 8.09 14.58 -3.95
C GLU A 138 8.04 15.54 -5.15
N GLU A 139 9.20 15.91 -5.72
CA GLU A 139 9.28 16.72 -6.94
C GLU A 139 8.53 16.06 -8.11
N LEU A 140 8.71 14.76 -8.32
CA LEU A 140 8.01 14.02 -9.37
C LEU A 140 6.49 14.05 -9.18
N THR A 141 5.98 13.94 -7.94
CA THR A 141 4.53 14.02 -7.69
C THR A 141 3.91 15.39 -8.00
N GLY A 142 4.73 16.45 -8.03
CA GLY A 142 4.32 17.81 -8.42
C GLY A 142 4.52 18.14 -9.90
N ALA A 143 4.96 17.17 -10.72
CA ALA A 143 5.16 17.39 -12.15
C ALA A 143 3.83 17.59 -12.89
N THR A 144 3.90 18.16 -14.10
CA THR A 144 2.72 18.39 -14.94
C THR A 144 2.06 17.07 -15.37
N PRO A 145 0.76 17.08 -15.73
CA PRO A 145 0.08 15.89 -16.26
C PRO A 145 0.85 15.21 -17.40
N ASP A 146 1.33 15.99 -18.38
CA ASP A 146 2.09 15.49 -19.54
C ASP A 146 3.42 14.83 -19.15
N ALA A 147 4.08 15.34 -18.11
CA ALA A 147 5.33 14.77 -17.62
C ALA A 147 5.09 13.46 -16.85
N LEU A 148 4.02 13.41 -16.05
CA LEU A 148 3.61 12.22 -15.32
C LEU A 148 3.15 11.09 -16.26
N GLU A 149 2.41 11.41 -17.32
CA GLU A 149 1.97 10.43 -18.34
C GLU A 149 3.17 9.73 -19.03
N LYS A 150 4.30 10.43 -19.16
CA LYS A 150 5.53 9.93 -19.80
C LYS A 150 6.56 9.37 -18.81
N LEU A 151 6.29 9.42 -17.52
CA LEU A 151 7.26 9.05 -16.48
C LEU A 151 7.45 7.53 -16.43
N ASP A 152 8.71 7.08 -16.54
CA ASP A 152 9.07 5.71 -16.20
C ASP A 152 9.12 5.53 -14.68
N VAL A 153 7.97 5.23 -14.09
CA VAL A 153 7.85 5.00 -12.65
C VAL A 153 8.56 3.71 -12.19
N ALA A 154 8.81 2.77 -13.10
CA ALA A 154 9.58 1.56 -12.78
C ALA A 154 11.05 1.89 -12.56
N ALA A 155 11.62 2.80 -13.36
CA ALA A 155 12.97 3.33 -13.14
C ALA A 155 13.10 4.04 -11.79
N VAL A 156 12.12 4.90 -11.43
CA VAL A 156 12.09 5.58 -10.11
C VAL A 156 12.06 4.56 -8.96
N ARG A 157 11.25 3.50 -9.09
CA ARG A 157 11.22 2.41 -8.10
C ARG A 157 12.56 1.68 -8.01
N ALA A 158 13.22 1.44 -9.15
CA ALA A 158 14.53 0.80 -9.20
C ALA A 158 15.62 1.63 -8.51
N GLU A 159 15.56 2.95 -8.59
CA GLU A 159 16.46 3.88 -7.87
C GLU A 159 16.23 3.85 -6.35
N VAL A 160 14.97 3.80 -5.90
CA VAL A 160 14.61 3.81 -4.47
C VAL A 160 14.89 2.46 -3.79
N ASN A 161 14.71 1.35 -4.50
CA ASN A 161 14.74 0.02 -3.91
C ASN A 161 16.05 -0.35 -3.16
N PRO A 162 17.26 -0.02 -3.66
CA PRO A 162 18.51 -0.23 -2.91
C PRO A 162 18.54 0.43 -1.53
N LEU A 163 17.93 1.62 -1.37
CA LEU A 163 17.85 2.32 -0.09
C LEU A 163 16.91 1.62 0.88
N LEU A 164 15.77 1.12 0.39
CA LEU A 164 14.82 0.35 1.19
C LEU A 164 15.39 -1.02 1.59
N LEU A 165 16.22 -1.63 0.75
CA LEU A 165 16.96 -2.86 1.08
C LEU A 165 17.97 -2.61 2.20
N ARG A 166 18.84 -1.59 2.06
CA ARG A 166 19.82 -1.22 3.09
C ARG A 166 19.14 -0.85 4.41
N THR A 167 18.03 -0.13 4.34
CA THR A 167 17.19 0.19 5.52
C THR A 167 16.71 -1.08 6.22
N SER A 168 16.16 -2.03 5.46
CA SER A 168 15.69 -3.31 5.97
C SER A 168 16.82 -4.12 6.61
N GLU A 169 17.97 -4.23 5.95
CA GLU A 169 19.14 -4.94 6.47
C GLU A 169 19.62 -4.36 7.80
N LEU A 170 19.72 -3.04 7.90
CA LEU A 170 20.10 -2.34 9.14
C LEU A 170 19.15 -2.67 10.29
N VAL A 171 17.83 -2.65 10.05
CA VAL A 171 16.85 -2.97 11.11
C VAL A 171 16.87 -4.44 11.45
N ARG A 172 16.86 -5.34 10.46
CA ARG A 172 16.85 -6.78 10.68
C ARG A 172 18.12 -7.27 11.37
N ALA A 173 19.25 -6.59 11.22
CA ALA A 173 20.46 -6.89 11.98
C ALA A 173 20.25 -6.78 13.51
N THR A 174 19.27 -5.98 13.96
CA THR A 174 18.92 -5.85 15.39
C THR A 174 18.04 -7.00 15.92
N ALA A 175 17.50 -7.83 15.03
CA ALA A 175 16.59 -8.92 15.40
C ALA A 175 17.28 -10.06 16.16
N GLY A 176 18.62 -10.15 16.06
CA GLY A 176 19.42 -11.23 16.63
C GLY A 176 19.37 -12.52 15.80
N GLY A 177 20.44 -13.32 15.88
CA GLY A 177 20.55 -14.56 15.12
C GLY A 177 21.05 -14.36 13.68
N ARG A 178 21.03 -15.46 12.89
CA ARG A 178 21.50 -15.45 11.51
C ARG A 178 20.47 -14.77 10.58
N PRO A 179 20.89 -13.95 9.61
CA PRO A 179 20.01 -13.41 8.58
C PRO A 179 19.23 -14.53 7.89
N LYS A 180 17.91 -14.38 7.78
CA LYS A 180 17.02 -15.30 7.09
C LYS A 180 16.41 -14.60 5.89
N SER A 181 16.45 -15.24 4.73
CA SER A 181 15.77 -14.74 3.54
C SER A 181 14.82 -15.79 2.97
N ARG A 182 13.61 -15.33 2.68
CA ARG A 182 12.53 -16.02 1.97
C ARG A 182 11.97 -15.09 0.88
N ARG A 183 12.81 -14.19 0.36
CA ARG A 183 12.46 -13.25 -0.70
C ARG A 183 11.94 -14.01 -1.91
N GLY A 184 10.76 -13.63 -2.41
CA GLY A 184 10.12 -14.26 -3.57
C GLY A 184 9.70 -15.72 -3.35
N ALA A 185 9.74 -16.23 -2.11
CA ALA A 185 9.43 -17.63 -1.86
C ALA A 185 7.94 -17.92 -2.10
N ASP A 186 7.67 -19.06 -2.75
CA ASP A 186 6.32 -19.63 -2.79
C ASP A 186 6.01 -20.33 -1.45
N LEU A 187 5.16 -19.69 -0.67
CA LEU A 187 4.68 -20.15 0.64
C LEU A 187 3.16 -20.29 0.65
N ILE A 188 2.53 -20.44 -0.52
CA ILE A 188 1.08 -20.56 -0.65
C ILE A 188 0.59 -21.78 0.12
N GLY A 189 -0.43 -21.58 0.98
CA GLY A 189 -1.05 -22.62 1.79
C GLY A 189 -0.13 -23.31 2.79
N LYS A 190 1.10 -22.80 3.01
CA LYS A 190 2.06 -23.47 3.91
C LYS A 190 1.62 -23.36 5.36
N ARG A 191 1.86 -24.43 6.13
CA ARG A 191 1.67 -24.47 7.58
C ARG A 191 2.90 -23.88 8.28
N LEU A 192 2.79 -22.61 8.67
CA LEU A 192 3.83 -21.83 9.34
C LEU A 192 3.39 -21.38 10.75
N ARG A 193 2.44 -22.09 11.36
CA ARG A 193 1.98 -21.86 12.73
C ARG A 193 3.15 -21.84 13.71
N GLY A 194 3.28 -20.77 14.48
CA GLY A 194 4.36 -20.56 15.43
C GLY A 194 5.74 -20.37 14.81
N ALA A 195 5.83 -20.12 13.49
CA ALA A 195 7.12 -19.96 12.82
C ALA A 195 7.90 -18.77 13.38
N LYS A 196 9.21 -18.96 13.56
CA LYS A 196 10.15 -17.92 14.01
C LYS A 196 10.66 -17.12 12.82
N LEU A 197 9.82 -16.22 12.30
CA LEU A 197 10.10 -15.37 11.15
C LEU A 197 10.64 -13.98 11.52
N ARG A 198 10.92 -13.73 12.81
CA ARG A 198 11.54 -12.48 13.28
C ARG A 198 12.76 -12.10 12.44
N GLY A 199 12.78 -10.85 11.96
CA GLY A 199 13.86 -10.29 11.15
C GLY A 199 14.08 -10.96 9.79
N THR A 200 13.08 -11.68 9.25
CA THR A 200 13.21 -12.39 7.97
C THR A 200 12.92 -11.46 6.78
N ASP A 201 13.68 -11.64 5.70
CA ASP A 201 13.33 -11.06 4.40
C ASP A 201 12.15 -11.82 3.79
N LEU A 202 10.98 -11.20 3.73
CA LEU A 202 9.79 -11.75 3.07
C LEU A 202 9.41 -10.93 1.84
N ARG A 203 10.32 -10.11 1.30
CA ARG A 203 10.01 -9.26 0.15
C ARG A 203 9.51 -10.10 -1.02
N GLY A 204 8.35 -9.78 -1.56
CA GLY A 204 7.75 -10.52 -2.68
C GLY A 204 7.35 -11.97 -2.38
N ALA A 205 7.38 -12.43 -1.12
CA ALA A 205 6.97 -13.79 -0.78
C ALA A 205 5.47 -13.99 -1.02
N LEU A 206 5.07 -15.14 -1.58
CA LEU A 206 3.68 -15.51 -1.80
C LEU A 206 3.17 -16.28 -0.58
N LEU A 207 2.44 -15.62 0.31
CA LEU A 207 1.91 -16.19 1.55
C LEU A 207 0.39 -16.42 1.47
N ILE A 208 -0.15 -16.53 0.25
CA ILE A 208 -1.58 -16.67 0.01
C ILE A 208 -2.10 -17.90 0.75
N ALA A 209 -3.14 -17.72 1.57
CA ALA A 209 -3.72 -18.79 2.40
C ALA A 209 -2.74 -19.52 3.33
N ALA A 210 -1.55 -18.96 3.62
CA ALA A 210 -0.62 -19.56 4.56
C ALA A 210 -1.17 -19.48 6.00
N ASP A 211 -0.93 -20.53 6.79
CA ASP A 211 -1.24 -20.53 8.22
C ASP A 211 -0.04 -19.95 8.98
N LEU A 212 -0.14 -18.68 9.39
CA LEU A 212 0.85 -17.96 10.19
C LEU A 212 0.38 -17.79 11.64
N THR A 213 -0.55 -18.64 12.11
CA THR A 213 -1.13 -18.52 13.46
C THR A 213 -0.03 -18.52 14.51
N GLY A 214 0.03 -17.50 15.36
CA GLY A 214 1.04 -17.37 16.41
C GLY A 214 2.49 -17.23 15.90
N ALA A 215 2.71 -16.96 14.61
CA ALA A 215 4.05 -16.74 14.08
C ALA A 215 4.64 -15.42 14.58
N ASP A 216 5.95 -15.39 14.78
CA ASP A 216 6.70 -14.17 15.09
C ASP A 216 7.22 -13.58 13.77
N LEU A 217 6.58 -12.51 13.29
CA LEU A 217 6.94 -11.72 12.12
C LEU A 217 7.55 -10.36 12.51
N SER A 218 7.93 -10.19 13.79
CA SER A 218 8.47 -8.93 14.27
C SER A 218 9.75 -8.56 13.51
N LEU A 219 9.90 -7.29 13.12
CA LEU A 219 11.03 -6.81 12.30
C LEU A 219 11.16 -7.48 10.91
N ALA A 220 10.19 -8.26 10.45
CA ALA A 220 10.24 -8.85 9.10
C ALA A 220 9.98 -7.78 8.03
N ASP A 221 10.57 -7.96 6.85
CA ASP A 221 10.39 -7.05 5.72
C ASP A 221 9.33 -7.59 4.77
N LEU A 222 8.25 -6.82 4.58
CA LEU A 222 7.05 -7.25 3.88
C LEU A 222 6.82 -6.52 2.54
N ILE A 223 7.80 -5.80 1.99
CA ILE A 223 7.63 -5.13 0.68
C ILE A 223 7.19 -6.14 -0.38
N GLY A 224 6.00 -5.96 -0.92
CA GLY A 224 5.43 -6.81 -1.97
C GLY A 224 5.08 -8.23 -1.53
N ALA A 225 5.12 -8.56 -0.24
CA ALA A 225 4.62 -9.84 0.25
C ALA A 225 3.10 -9.94 0.01
N ASP A 226 2.64 -11.06 -0.50
CA ASP A 226 1.21 -11.31 -0.75
C ASP A 226 0.59 -12.07 0.42
N LEU A 227 -0.17 -11.37 1.26
CA LEU A 227 -0.83 -11.89 2.45
C LEU A 227 -2.31 -12.25 2.24
N ARG A 228 -2.79 -12.31 0.99
CA ARG A 228 -4.21 -12.63 0.72
C ARG A 228 -4.61 -13.92 1.40
N ASP A 229 -5.64 -13.86 2.23
CA ASP A 229 -6.17 -14.99 3.01
C ASP A 229 -5.16 -15.69 3.95
N ALA A 230 -3.98 -15.10 4.19
CA ALA A 230 -3.06 -15.61 5.20
C ALA A 230 -3.68 -15.49 6.60
N ASP A 231 -3.51 -16.50 7.45
CA ASP A 231 -4.01 -16.48 8.82
C ASP A 231 -2.96 -15.95 9.78
N LEU A 232 -3.08 -14.69 10.19
CA LEU A 232 -2.20 -14.01 11.14
C LEU A 232 -2.74 -14.06 12.58
N SER A 233 -3.69 -14.95 12.89
CA SER A 233 -4.30 -15.04 14.23
C SER A 233 -3.25 -15.23 15.31
N GLY A 234 -3.17 -14.30 16.28
CA GLY A 234 -2.15 -14.32 17.33
C GLY A 234 -0.70 -14.10 16.88
N ALA A 235 -0.45 -13.79 15.60
CA ALA A 235 0.89 -13.49 15.11
C ALA A 235 1.39 -12.14 15.65
N ASP A 236 2.71 -11.99 15.78
CA ASP A 236 3.35 -10.73 16.17
C ASP A 236 4.00 -10.05 14.97
N LEU A 237 3.43 -8.93 14.51
CA LEU A 237 3.98 -8.09 13.45
C LEU A 237 4.66 -6.83 14.01
N THR A 238 4.96 -6.74 15.31
CA THR A 238 5.55 -5.56 15.93
C THR A 238 6.85 -5.15 15.22
N GLY A 239 6.90 -3.91 14.73
CA GLY A 239 8.06 -3.38 14.02
C GLY A 239 8.34 -4.04 12.67
N ALA A 240 7.40 -4.83 12.11
CA ALA A 240 7.49 -5.27 10.72
C ALA A 240 7.65 -4.05 9.80
N LEU A 241 8.50 -4.20 8.79
CA LEU A 241 8.93 -3.13 7.91
C LEU A 241 8.09 -3.10 6.66
N PHE A 242 7.69 -1.90 6.28
CA PHE A 242 7.02 -1.60 5.02
C PHE A 242 5.74 -2.42 4.79
N LEU A 243 5.09 -2.79 5.90
CA LEU A 243 3.75 -3.33 5.89
C LEU A 243 2.77 -2.24 5.42
N THR A 244 1.72 -2.63 4.72
CA THR A 244 0.68 -1.68 4.27
C THR A 244 -0.68 -2.11 4.81
N GLN A 245 -1.57 -1.13 5.02
CA GLN A 245 -2.94 -1.42 5.47
C GLN A 245 -3.67 -2.39 4.51
N PRO A 246 -3.55 -2.26 3.17
CA PRO A 246 -4.01 -3.27 2.22
C PRO A 246 -3.58 -4.71 2.50
N GLN A 247 -2.32 -4.93 2.88
CA GLN A 247 -1.81 -6.27 3.20
C GLN A 247 -2.46 -6.86 4.46
N LEU A 248 -2.76 -6.02 5.47
CA LEU A 248 -3.55 -6.47 6.63
C LEU A 248 -5.01 -6.72 6.26
N ASN A 249 -5.59 -5.84 5.46
CA ASN A 249 -6.98 -5.95 5.03
C ASN A 249 -7.20 -7.22 4.20
N SER A 250 -6.21 -7.69 3.45
CA SER A 250 -6.32 -8.92 2.65
C SER A 250 -6.10 -10.20 3.46
N ALA A 251 -5.53 -10.11 4.67
CA ALA A 251 -5.30 -11.24 5.56
C ALA A 251 -6.48 -11.45 6.54
N ARG A 252 -6.41 -12.57 7.28
CA ARG A 252 -7.21 -12.84 8.47
C ARG A 252 -6.36 -12.65 9.73
N GLY A 253 -7.00 -12.32 10.84
CA GLY A 253 -6.37 -12.21 12.15
C GLY A 253 -7.42 -12.07 13.24
N ASN A 254 -6.97 -11.86 14.48
CA ASN A 254 -7.86 -11.71 15.64
C ASN A 254 -7.33 -10.70 16.66
N ALA A 255 -8.03 -10.50 17.80
CA ALA A 255 -7.60 -9.52 18.81
C ALA A 255 -6.19 -9.79 19.38
N ALA A 256 -5.72 -11.05 19.34
CA ALA A 256 -4.38 -11.42 19.79
C ALA A 256 -3.28 -11.08 18.78
N THR A 257 -3.60 -10.85 17.50
CA THR A 257 -2.62 -10.43 16.50
C THR A 257 -2.05 -9.05 16.87
N ARG A 258 -0.72 -8.94 17.02
CA ARG A 258 -0.05 -7.68 17.38
C ARG A 258 0.36 -6.94 16.11
N LEU A 259 -0.09 -5.71 15.96
CA LEU A 259 0.20 -4.87 14.79
C LEU A 259 1.27 -3.81 15.13
N PRO A 260 2.03 -3.31 14.14
CA PRO A 260 2.82 -2.10 14.33
C PRO A 260 1.93 -0.90 14.71
N GLU A 261 2.54 0.10 15.34
CA GLU A 261 1.88 1.37 15.64
C GLU A 261 1.38 2.05 14.35
N GLY A 262 0.21 2.70 14.41
CA GLY A 262 -0.39 3.43 13.29
C GLY A 262 -1.20 2.59 12.30
N PHE A 263 -1.35 1.28 12.51
CA PHE A 263 -2.22 0.42 11.70
C PHE A 263 -3.59 0.23 12.33
N ASP A 264 -4.61 0.28 11.48
CA ASP A 264 -5.98 -0.03 11.87
C ASP A 264 -6.17 -1.55 11.84
N ARG A 265 -6.78 -2.11 12.89
CA ARG A 265 -7.21 -3.51 12.87
C ARG A 265 -8.35 -3.66 11.85
N PRO A 266 -8.24 -4.56 10.86
CA PRO A 266 -9.32 -4.73 9.89
C PRO A 266 -10.63 -5.16 10.57
N ALA A 267 -11.73 -4.50 10.25
CA ALA A 267 -13.02 -4.71 10.93
C ALA A 267 -13.60 -6.13 10.74
N HIS A 268 -13.15 -6.86 9.70
CA HIS A 268 -13.56 -8.24 9.45
C HIS A 268 -12.74 -9.28 10.22
N TRP A 269 -11.71 -8.87 10.96
CA TRP A 269 -10.99 -9.77 11.85
C TRP A 269 -11.88 -10.14 13.04
N THR A 270 -11.87 -11.41 13.40
CA THR A 270 -12.66 -11.90 14.54
C THR A 270 -12.12 -11.33 15.85
N ALA A 271 -12.96 -11.19 16.87
CA ALA A 271 -12.49 -10.95 18.23
C ALA A 271 -11.55 -12.08 18.67
#